data_AF-A0A6N7BC86-F1
#
_entry.id   AF-A0A6N7BC86-F1
#
_cell.length_a   1.000
_cell.length_b   1.000
_cell.length_c   1.000
_cell.angle_alpha   90.00
_cell.angle_beta   90.00
_cell.angle_gamma   90.00
#
_symmetry.space_group_name_H-M   'P 1'
#
loop_
_entity.id
_entity.type
_entity.pdbx_description
1 polymer ?
#
loop_
_entity_poly.entity_id
_entity_poly.type
_entity_poly.pdbx_seq_one_letter_code
_entity_poly.pdbx_strand_id
1 'polypeptide(L)'
;MIMSSVWVTLGAMVVGAPLGIAGAIFLSEYASPIIMKIVKPTIELLAAIPSVVYGFIGVMVLAPIIRNNLGGPGLSLLAGCIILGIMILPTVISISID
;
A
#
# COMPACT_ATOMS: atom_id res chain seq x y z
N MET A 1 -9.01 0.05 20.38
CA MET A 1 -9.01 -0.91 19.26
C MET A 1 -9.93 -0.47 18.12
N ILE A 2 -11.22 -0.19 18.34
CA ILE A 2 -12.13 0.24 17.26
C ILE A 2 -11.78 1.64 16.72
N MET A 3 -11.57 2.64 17.59
CA MET A 3 -11.20 3.98 17.11
C MET A 3 -9.86 3.98 16.39
N SER A 4 -8.86 3.28 16.92
CA SER A 4 -7.56 3.16 16.26
C SER A 4 -7.66 2.51 14.89
N SER A 5 -8.48 1.46 14.72
CA SER A 5 -8.64 0.83 13.40
C SER A 5 -9.33 1.77 12.42
N VAL A 6 -10.36 2.51 12.85
CA VAL A 6 -11.04 3.50 12.00
C VAL A 6 -10.06 4.58 11.52
N TRP A 7 -9.28 5.16 12.44
CA TRP A 7 -8.30 6.18 12.08
C TRP A 7 -7.20 5.67 11.15
N VAL A 8 -6.72 4.44 11.38
CA VAL A 8 -5.72 3.82 10.51
C VAL A 8 -6.29 3.55 9.12
N THR A 9 -7.52 3.03 9.01
CA THR A 9 -8.17 2.80 7.73
C THR A 9 -8.39 4.10 6.97
N LEU A 10 -8.91 5.13 7.64
CA LEU A 10 -9.11 6.45 7.01
C LEU A 10 -7.77 7.04 6.53
N GLY A 11 -6.72 6.98 7.36
CA GLY A 11 -5.41 7.47 6.97
C GLY A 11 -4.77 6.66 5.84
N ALA A 12 -4.97 5.34 5.81
CA ALA A 12 -4.53 4.49 4.72
C ALA A 12 -5.26 4.83 3.41
N MET A 13 -6.56 5.12 3.45
CA MET A 13 -7.33 5.51 2.27
C MET A 13 -6.85 6.83 1.66
N VAL A 14 -6.44 7.80 2.47
CA VAL A 14 -5.92 9.09 1.99
C VAL A 14 -4.72 8.91 1.05
N VAL A 15 -3.90 7.88 1.25
CA VAL A 15 -2.72 7.62 0.42
C VAL A 15 -2.97 6.49 -0.58
N GLY A 16 -3.52 5.37 -0.12
CA GLY A 16 -3.72 4.16 -0.91
C GLY A 16 -4.82 4.29 -1.96
N ALA A 17 -5.92 4.98 -1.66
CA ALA A 17 -7.01 5.13 -2.63
C ALA A 17 -6.61 5.97 -3.86
N PRO A 18 -6.06 7.20 -3.73
CA PRO A 18 -5.71 7.98 -4.91
C PRO A 18 -4.61 7.31 -5.74
N LEU A 19 -3.60 6.73 -5.10
CA LEU A 19 -2.51 6.03 -5.79
C LEU A 19 -3.01 4.74 -6.48
N GLY A 20 -3.85 3.96 -5.81
CA GLY A 20 -4.41 2.73 -6.35
C GLY A 20 -5.34 3.00 -7.53
N ILE A 21 -6.23 3.99 -7.40
CA ILE A 21 -7.16 4.38 -8.47
C ILE A 21 -6.39 4.99 -9.66
N ALA A 22 -5.42 5.87 -9.41
CA ALA A 22 -4.60 6.44 -10.49
C ALA A 22 -3.80 5.35 -11.23
N GLY A 23 -3.22 4.40 -10.50
CA GLY A 23 -2.52 3.25 -11.09
C GLY A 23 -3.45 2.35 -11.90
N ALA A 24 -4.65 2.08 -11.38
CA ALA A 24 -5.67 1.29 -12.06
C ALA A 24 -6.12 1.95 -13.38
N ILE A 25 -6.43 3.25 -13.36
CA ILE A 25 -6.83 3.99 -14.56
C ILE A 25 -5.68 4.01 -15.58
N PHE A 26 -4.44 4.28 -15.14
CA PHE A 26 -3.30 4.28 -16.04
C PHE A 26 -3.09 2.92 -16.72
N LEU A 27 -3.21 1.83 -15.97
CA LEU A 27 -2.98 0.49 -16.51
C LEU A 27 -4.14 -0.03 -17.36
N SER A 28 -5.38 0.35 -17.05
CA SER A 28 -6.55 -0.05 -17.81
C SER A 28 -6.67 0.72 -19.13
N GLU A 29 -6.46 2.05 -19.09
CA GLU A 29 -6.81 2.92 -20.21
C GLU A 29 -5.60 3.38 -21.05
N TYR A 30 -4.42 3.53 -20.42
CA TYR A 30 -3.25 4.16 -21.06
C TYR A 30 -2.07 3.21 -21.30
N ALA A 31 -2.02 2.05 -20.65
CA ALA A 31 -0.87 1.18 -20.75
C ALA A 31 -0.82 0.44 -22.10
N SER A 32 0.36 0.45 -22.71
CA SER A 32 0.61 -0.34 -23.92
C SER A 32 0.67 -1.84 -23.58
N PRO A 33 0.45 -2.74 -24.55
CA PRO A 33 0.48 -4.19 -24.33
C PRO A 33 1.80 -4.69 -23.71
N ILE A 34 2.91 -4.01 -23.98
CA ILE A 34 4.24 -4.33 -23.45
C ILE A 34 4.33 -3.98 -21.96
N ILE A 35 3.83 -2.81 -21.57
CA ILE A 35 3.79 -2.36 -20.17
C ILE A 35 2.91 -3.32 -19.36
N MET A 36 1.72 -3.63 -19.88
CA MET A 36 0.79 -4.57 -19.25
C MET A 36 1.44 -5.93 -18.99
N LYS A 37 2.21 -6.45 -19.95
CA LYS A 37 2.89 -7.76 -19.85
C LYS A 37 3.94 -7.83 -18.75
N ILE A 38 4.54 -6.70 -18.36
CA ILE A 38 5.56 -6.63 -17.29
C ILE A 38 4.92 -6.26 -15.95
N VAL A 39 4.01 -5.29 -15.96
CA VAL A 39 3.44 -4.71 -14.76
C VAL A 39 2.39 -5.62 -14.13
N LYS A 40 1.55 -6.30 -14.93
CA LYS A 40 0.52 -7.22 -14.41
C LYS A 40 1.11 -8.35 -13.54
N PRO A 41 2.11 -9.13 -13.99
CA PRO A 41 2.76 -10.12 -13.13
C PRO A 41 3.38 -9.51 -11.87
N THR A 42 3.94 -8.31 -11.98
CA THR A 42 4.54 -7.63 -10.82
C THR A 42 3.48 -7.30 -9.75
N ILE A 43 2.31 -6.80 -10.16
CA ILE A 43 1.20 -6.50 -9.25
C ILE A 43 0.64 -7.77 -8.60
N GLU A 44 0.48 -8.84 -9.37
CA GLU A 44 0.04 -10.14 -8.86
C GLU A 44 1.04 -10.70 -7.83
N LEU A 45 2.34 -10.56 -8.09
CA LEU A 45 3.38 -10.94 -7.13
C LEU A 45 3.33 -10.08 -5.86
N LEU A 46 3.11 -8.77 -5.98
CA LEU A 46 2.93 -7.87 -4.83
C LEU A 46 1.67 -8.22 -4.01
N ALA A 47 0.58 -8.58 -4.68
CA ALA A 47 -0.67 -9.04 -4.05
C ALA A 47 -0.48 -10.38 -3.31
N ALA A 48 0.40 -11.25 -3.82
CA ALA A 48 0.69 -12.55 -3.23
C ALA A 48 1.58 -12.48 -1.97
N ILE A 49 2.21 -11.34 -1.68
CA ILE A 49 3.05 -11.17 -0.48
C ILE A 49 2.17 -11.32 0.78
N PRO A 50 2.52 -12.22 1.72
CA PRO A 50 1.76 -12.38 2.96
C PRO A 50 1.72 -11.09 3.78
N SER A 51 0.56 -10.80 4.40
CA SER A 51 0.37 -9.60 5.22
C SER A 51 1.37 -9.45 6.37
N VAL A 52 1.84 -10.57 6.93
CA VAL A 52 2.85 -10.60 8.00
C VAL A 52 4.19 -10.02 7.52
N VAL A 53 4.56 -10.22 6.25
CA VAL A 53 5.80 -9.67 5.69
C VAL A 53 5.73 -8.15 5.63
N TYR A 54 4.59 -7.60 5.18
CA TYR A 54 4.35 -6.16 5.20
C TYR A 54 4.40 -5.59 6.63
N GLY A 55 3.79 -6.27 7.59
CA GLY A 55 3.86 -5.90 9.00
C GLY A 55 5.29 -5.89 9.53
N PHE A 56 6.09 -6.91 9.19
CA PHE A 56 7.49 -7.00 9.58
C PHE A 56 8.34 -5.88 8.99
N ILE A 57 8.17 -5.57 7.69
CA ILE A 57 8.81 -4.42 7.04
C ILE A 57 8.39 -3.11 7.72
N GLY A 58 7.11 -2.99 8.09
CA GLY A 58 6.58 -1.87 8.85
C GLY A 58 7.32 -1.64 10.16
N VAL A 59 7.64 -2.70 10.90
CA VAL A 59 8.34 -2.60 12.19
C VAL A 59 9.85 -2.44 12.01
N MET A 60 10.46 -3.17 11.08
CA MET A 60 11.93 -3.20 10.93
C MET A 60 12.48 -2.00 10.16
N VAL A 61 11.69 -1.44 9.23
CA VAL A 61 12.14 -0.38 8.33
C VAL A 61 11.35 0.89 8.59
N LEU A 62 10.03 0.81 8.55
CA LEU A 62 9.18 2.00 8.55
C LEU A 62 9.12 2.68 9.92
N ALA A 63 9.00 1.90 11.00
CA ALA A 63 8.98 2.38 12.36
C ALA A 63 10.29 3.11 12.78
N PRO A 64 11.50 2.58 12.53
CA PRO A 64 12.73 3.33 12.81
C PRO A 64 12.90 4.55 11.92
N ILE A 65 12.48 4.51 10.65
CA ILE A 65 12.48 5.69 9.77
C ILE A 65 11.60 6.79 10.34
N ILE A 66 10.37 6.47 10.76
CA ILE A 66 9.47 7.46 11.39
C ILE A 66 10.09 8.00 12.67
N ARG A 67 10.58 7.11 13.54
CA ARG A 67 11.20 7.52 14.82
C ARG A 67 12.37 8.47 14.61
N ASN A 68 13.24 8.22 13.63
CA ASN A 68 14.46 8.99 13.43
C ASN A 68 14.22 10.32 12.70
N ASN A 69 13.21 10.41 11.84
CA ASN A 69 12.94 11.63 11.04
C ASN A 69 11.84 12.52 11.61
N LEU A 70 10.76 11.92 12.12
CA LEU A 70 9.56 12.64 12.60
C LEU A 70 9.52 12.74 14.13
N GLY A 71 10.30 11.91 14.82
CA GLY A 71 10.23 11.76 16.27
C GLY A 71 9.01 10.96 16.74
N GLY A 72 8.98 10.62 18.04
CA GLY A 72 7.89 9.85 18.65
C GLY A 72 8.03 8.33 18.53
N PRO A 73 6.99 7.56 18.94
CA PRO A 73 7.01 6.11 18.88
C PRO A 73 7.00 5.64 17.43
N GLY A 74 8.02 4.87 17.02
CA GLY A 74 8.12 4.35 15.64
C GLY A 74 6.92 3.49 15.23
N LEU A 75 6.43 2.64 16.15
CA LEU A 75 5.13 2.00 16.03
C LEU A 75 4.02 3.02 16.33
N SER A 76 3.60 3.73 15.28
CA SER A 76 2.58 4.78 15.36
C SER A 76 1.42 4.52 14.40
N LEU A 77 0.36 5.31 14.56
CA LEU A 77 -0.77 5.34 13.64
C LEU A 77 -0.32 5.58 12.20
N LEU A 78 0.66 6.47 12.00
CA LEU A 78 1.23 6.79 10.69
C LEU A 78 1.89 5.58 10.03
N ALA A 79 2.66 4.78 10.80
CA ALA A 79 3.26 3.56 10.29
C ALA A 79 2.20 2.57 9.80
N GLY A 80 1.11 2.43 10.57
CA GLY A 80 -0.04 1.61 10.19
C GLY A 80 -0.72 2.12 8.92
N CYS A 81 -0.99 3.41 8.83
CA CYS A 81 -1.62 4.03 7.65
C CYS A 81 -0.79 3.80 6.37
N ILE A 82 0.54 3.96 6.45
CA ILE A 82 1.41 3.80 5.28
C ILE A 82 1.46 2.34 4.83
N ILE A 83 1.66 1.40 5.74
CA ILE A 83 1.73 -0.03 5.40
C ILE A 83 0.41 -0.51 4.82
N LEU A 84 -0.72 -0.18 5.45
CA LEU A 84 -2.04 -0.52 4.91
C LEU A 84 -2.31 0.18 3.58
N GLY A 85 -1.89 1.44 3.42
CA GLY A 85 -1.99 2.16 2.16
C GLY A 85 -1.27 1.44 1.02
N ILE A 86 -0.06 0.94 1.27
CA ILE A 86 0.72 0.15 0.30
C ILE A 86 -0.01 -1.16 -0.04
N MET A 87 -0.59 -1.83 0.95
CA MET A 87 -1.33 -3.09 0.73
C MET A 87 -2.61 -2.92 -0.09
N ILE A 88 -3.24 -1.74 -0.06
CA ILE A 88 -4.44 -1.44 -0.86
C ILE A 88 -4.10 -1.36 -2.36
N LEU A 89 -2.90 -0.88 -2.71
CA LEU A 89 -2.49 -0.65 -4.11
C LEU A 89 -2.64 -1.88 -5.00
N PRO A 90 -1.98 -3.03 -4.70
CA PRO A 90 -2.05 -4.18 -5.59
C PRO A 90 -3.47 -4.74 -5.69
N THR A 91 -4.26 -4.69 -4.62
CA THR A 91 -5.66 -5.14 -4.62
C THR A 91 -6.55 -4.29 -5.53
N VAL A 92 -6.46 -2.95 -5.43
CA VAL A 92 -7.26 -2.05 -6.27
C VAL A 92 -6.86 -2.19 -7.74
N ILE A 93 -5.56 -2.28 -8.00
CA ILE A 93 -5.06 -2.38 -9.37
C ILE A 93 -5.40 -3.75 -9.98
N SER A 94 -5.20 -4.86 -9.25
CA SER A 94 -5.50 -6.21 -9.76
C SER A 94 -6.95 -6.34 -10.19
N ILE A 95 -7.89 -5.87 -9.36
CA ILE A 95 -9.34 -5.89 -9.67
C ILE A 95 -9.67 -5.11 -10.95
N SER A 96 -8.87 -4.10 -11.30
CA SER A 96 -9.14 -3.23 -12.45
C SER A 96 -8.55 -3.76 -13.77
N ILE A 97 -7.57 -4.67 -13.69
CA ILE A 97 -6.84 -5.24 -14.84
C ILE A 97 -7.17 -6.72 -15.10
N ASP A 98 -8.03 -7.29 -14.26
CA ASP A 98 -8.64 -8.61 -14.42
C ASP A 98 -9.98 -8.49 -15.15
#